data_AF-A0A535RXT3-F1
#
_entry.id   AF-A0A535RXT3-F1
#
_cell.length_a   1.000
_cell.length_b   1.000
_cell.length_c   1.000
_cell.angle_alpha   90.00
_cell.angle_beta   90.00
_cell.angle_gamma   90.00
#
_symmetry.space_group_name_H-M   'P 1'
#
loop_
_entity.id
_entity.type
_entity.pdbx_description
1 polymer ?
#
loop_
_entity_poly.entity_id
_entity_poly.type
_entity_poly.pdbx_seq_one_letter_code
_entity_poly.pdbx_strand_id
1 'polypeptide(L)' 'DEEDIFPIDDHHIVDLTEAIRQNVLTAIPMVTLCREDCAGLCPQCGHDLNLGPCDCKPEVDTRLSILEKLLQNGSE' A
#
# COMPACT_ATOMS: atom_id res chain seq x y z
N ASP A 1 23.68 26.33 -3.34
CA ASP A 1 23.90 26.38 -1.88
C ASP A 1 25.04 25.43 -1.53
N GLU A 2 25.87 25.74 -0.54
CA GLU A 2 27.08 24.96 -0.18
C GLU A 2 26.77 23.51 0.26
N GLU A 3 25.50 23.20 0.50
CA GLU A 3 25.00 21.91 1.00
C GLU A 3 25.00 20.77 -0.03
N ASP A 4 25.09 21.06 -1.34
CA ASP A 4 25.09 20.05 -2.41
C ASP A 4 26.49 19.73 -2.98
N ILE A 5 27.55 20.14 -2.27
CA ILE A 5 28.93 19.95 -2.70
C ILE A 5 29.50 18.67 -2.07
N PHE A 6 29.92 17.73 -2.92
CA PHE A 6 30.66 16.53 -2.52
C PHE A 6 32.16 16.75 -2.74
N PRO A 7 32.93 17.14 -1.71
CA PRO A 7 34.34 17.43 -1.87
C PRO A 7 35.14 16.15 -2.17
N ILE A 8 36.21 16.31 -2.94
CA ILE A 8 37.22 15.28 -3.14
C ILE A 8 38.26 15.45 -2.03
N ASP A 9 38.55 14.40 -1.28
CA ASP A 9 39.54 14.44 -0.22
C ASP A 9 40.98 14.42 -0.75
N ASP A 10 41.96 14.56 0.16
CA ASP A 10 43.39 14.56 -0.18
C ASP A 10 43.86 13.23 -0.81
N HIS A 11 43.04 12.18 -0.74
CA HIS A 11 43.30 10.85 -1.27
C HIS A 11 42.64 10.64 -2.64
N HIS A 12 42.04 11.70 -3.21
CA HIS A 12 41.28 11.66 -4.46
C HIS A 12 40.03 10.79 -4.38
N ILE A 13 39.42 10.68 -3.20
CA ILE A 13 38.19 9.94 -2.93
C ILE A 13 37.04 10.92 -2.74
N VAL A 14 35.88 10.57 -3.29
CA VAL A 14 34.61 11.27 -3.07
C VAL A 14 33.64 10.35 -2.34
N ASP A 15 33.07 10.82 -1.23
CA ASP A 15 32.03 10.08 -0.51
C ASP A 15 30.65 10.34 -1.15
N LEU A 16 30.08 9.31 -1.76
CA LEU A 16 28.77 9.36 -2.42
C LEU A 16 27.64 8.83 -1.53
N THR A 17 27.91 8.50 -0.27
CA THR A 17 26.92 7.87 0.64
C THR A 17 25.63 8.68 0.71
N GLU A 18 25.74 9.99 0.91
CA GLU A 18 24.57 10.87 1.01
C GLU A 18 23.85 11.06 -0.32
N ALA A 19 24.59 11.23 -1.42
CA ALA A 19 24.01 11.33 -2.76
C ALA A 19 23.19 10.08 -3.10
N ILE A 20 23.74 8.90 -2.84
CA ILE A 20 23.06 7.62 -3.06
C ILE A 20 21.86 7.50 -2.15
N ARG A 21 21.98 7.82 -0.85
CA ARG A 21 20.88 7.76 0.12
C ARG A 21 19.70 8.62 -0.32
N GLN A 22 19.95 9.86 -0.73
CA GLN A 22 18.91 10.77 -1.22
C GLN A 22 18.20 10.19 -2.46
N ASN A 23 18.98 9.74 -3.46
CA ASN A 23 18.41 9.15 -4.68
C ASN A 23 17.59 7.89 -4.38
N VAL A 24 18.08 7.01 -3.52
CA VAL A 24 17.37 5.80 -3.10
C VAL A 24 16.05 6.17 -2.42
N LEU A 25 16.07 7.12 -1.48
CA LEU A 25 14.85 7.57 -0.80
C LEU A 25 13.82 8.13 -1.78
N THR A 26 14.24 8.89 -2.79
CA THR A 26 13.36 9.39 -3.85
C THR A 26 12.81 8.27 -4.75
N ALA A 27 13.58 7.20 -4.96
CA ALA A 27 13.17 6.08 -5.80
C ALA A 27 12.27 5.05 -5.08
N ILE A 28 12.17 5.11 -3.75
CA ILE A 28 11.32 4.18 -2.98
C ILE A 28 9.84 4.49 -3.27
N PRO A 29 9.04 3.48 -3.67
CA PRO A 29 7.61 3.66 -3.88
C PRO A 29 6.93 4.04 -2.56
N MET A 30 6.08 5.07 -2.59
CA MET A 30 5.34 5.53 -1.39
C MET A 30 4.39 4.47 -0.82
N VAL A 31 3.92 3.56 -1.67
CA VAL A 31 3.06 2.44 -1.30
C VAL A 31 3.49 1.20 -2.05
N THR A 32 3.63 0.09 -1.33
CA THR A 32 3.83 -1.22 -1.96
C THR A 32 2.52 -1.63 -2.59
N LEU A 33 2.47 -1.66 -3.93
CA LEU A 33 1.28 -2.07 -4.64
C LEU A 33 1.16 -3.60 -4.63
N CYS A 34 -0.07 -4.07 -4.47
CA CYS A 34 -0.38 -5.45 -4.77
C CYS A 34 -0.21 -5.72 -6.27
N ARG A 35 0.14 -6.96 -6.62
CA ARG A 35 -0.03 -7.47 -7.99
C ARG A 35 -1.51 -7.39 -8.41
N GLU A 36 -1.78 -7.35 -9.71
CA GLU A 36 -3.12 -7.12 -10.26
C GLU A 36 -4.17 -8.14 -9.78
N ASP A 37 -3.75 -9.37 -9.49
CA ASP A 37 -4.60 -10.49 -9.06
C ASP A 37 -4.52 -10.77 -7.54
N CYS A 38 -3.98 -9.85 -6.74
CA CYS A 38 -3.92 -10.04 -5.29
C CYS A 38 -5.32 -9.94 -4.67
N ALA A 39 -5.77 -11.01 -4.03
CA ALA A 39 -7.04 -11.02 -3.31
C ALA A 39 -7.02 -10.13 -2.04
N GLY A 40 -5.84 -9.70 -1.60
CA GLY A 40 -5.65 -8.83 -0.44
C GLY A 40 -5.78 -9.57 0.90
N LEU A 41 -5.84 -8.78 1.98
CA LEU A 41 -6.10 -9.28 3.32
C LEU A 41 -7.55 -9.01 3.71
N CYS A 42 -8.14 -9.89 4.52
CA CYS A 42 -9.46 -9.64 5.09
C CYS A 42 -9.41 -8.39 6.00
N PRO A 43 -10.26 -7.37 5.79
CA PRO A 43 -10.24 -6.13 6.58
C PRO A 43 -10.67 -6.34 8.04
N GLN A 44 -11.32 -7.47 8.36
CA GLN A 44 -11.75 -7.79 9.72
C GLN A 44 -10.73 -8.63 10.50
N CYS A 45 -10.12 -9.63 9.88
CA CYS A 45 -9.24 -10.60 10.57
C CYS A 45 -7.80 -10.64 10.07
N GLY A 46 -7.47 -9.94 8.99
CA GLY A 46 -6.14 -9.94 8.40
C GLY A 46 -5.73 -11.22 7.67
N HIS A 47 -6.64 -12.18 7.50
CA HIS A 47 -6.36 -13.41 6.75
C HIS A 47 -5.94 -13.09 5.31
N ASP A 48 -4.92 -13.79 4.83
CA ASP A 48 -4.48 -13.68 3.44
C ASP A 48 -5.47 -14.39 2.52
N LEU A 49 -6.28 -13.60 1.80
CA LEU A 49 -7.32 -14.13 0.91
C LEU A 49 -6.74 -14.85 -0.31
N ASN A 50 -5.43 -14.75 -0.55
CA ASN A 50 -4.73 -15.56 -1.55
C ASN A 50 -4.58 -17.03 -1.11
N LEU A 51 -4.70 -17.33 0.19
CA LEU A 51 -4.67 -18.70 0.72
C LEU A 51 -6.05 -19.35 0.77
N GLY A 52 -7.10 -18.57 0.54
CA GLY A 52 -8.49 -19.03 0.55
C GLY A 52 -9.44 -18.03 1.22
N PRO A 53 -10.75 -18.34 1.24
CA PRO A 53 -11.73 -17.52 1.93
C PRO A 53 -11.55 -17.61 3.45
N CYS A 54 -11.85 -16.50 4.14
CA CYS A 54 -12.01 -16.49 5.59
C CYS A 54 -13.49 -16.61 6.00
N ASP A 55 -13.76 -16.97 7.25
CA ASP A 55 -15.12 -17.11 7.79
C ASP A 55 -15.77 -15.78 8.24
N CYS A 56 -15.13 -14.65 7.96
CA CYS A 56 -15.67 -13.32 8.28
C CYS A 56 -16.97 -13.06 7.51
N LYS A 57 -17.99 -12.57 8.22
CA LYS A 57 -19.22 -12.11 7.57
C LYS A 57 -19.00 -10.72 6.97
N PRO A 58 -19.50 -10.45 5.76
CA PRO A 58 -19.45 -9.11 5.18
C PRO A 58 -20.06 -8.10 6.14
N GLU A 59 -19.35 -7.00 6.39
CA GLU A 59 -19.89 -5.90 7.15
C GLU A 59 -20.88 -5.13 6.28
N VAL A 60 -22.15 -5.09 6.70
CA VAL A 60 -23.17 -4.30 6.02
C VAL A 60 -23.02 -2.85 6.46
N ASP A 61 -22.77 -1.95 5.49
CA ASP A 61 -22.79 -0.52 5.78
C ASP A 61 -24.20 -0.12 6.22
N THR A 62 -24.32 0.25 7.49
CA THR A 62 -25.61 0.62 8.10
C THR A 62 -26.31 1.77 7.37
N ARG A 63 -25.56 2.67 6.70
CA ARG A 63 -26.12 3.77 5.89
C ARG A 63 -26.89 3.26 4.68
N LEU A 64 -26.57 2.07 4.20
CA LEU A 64 -27.20 1.42 3.06
C LEU A 64 -28.27 0.40 3.45
N SER A 65 -28.56 0.22 4.74
CA SER A 65 -29.56 -0.75 5.24
C SER A 65 -30.94 -0.60 4.59
N ILE A 66 -31.33 0.60 4.16
CA ILE A 66 -32.62 0.83 3.47
C ILE A 66 -32.73 0.09 2.14
N LEU A 67 -31.61 -0.20 1.48
CA LEU A 67 -31.58 -0.87 0.17
C LEU A 67 -31.97 -2.35 0.27
N GLU A 68 -31.85 -2.98 1.44
CA GLU A 68 -32.32 -4.37 1.65
C GLU A 68 -33.80 -4.52 1.32
N LYS A 69 -34.60 -3.46 1.57
CA LYS A 69 -36.04 -3.44 1.26
C LYS A 69 -36.32 -3.54 -0.25
N LEU A 70 -35.39 -3.09 -1.09
CA LEU A 70 -35.55 -3.15 -2.54
C LEU A 70 -35.32 -4.56 -3.09
N LEU A 71 -34.46 -5.35 -2.45
CA LEU A 71 -34.24 -6.76 -2.82
C LEU A 71 -35.42 -7.65 -2.46
N GLN A 72 -36.16 -7.31 -1.39
CA GLN A 72 -37.35 -8.05 -0.96
C GLN A 72 -38.58 -7.81 -1.87
N ASN A 73 -38.64 -6.64 -2.51
CA ASN A 73 -39.77 -6.23 -3.35
C ASN A 73 -39.65 -6.66 -4.83
N GLY A 74 -38.50 -7.18 -5.26
CA GLY A 74 -38.25 -7.64 -6.64
C GLY A 74 -38.49 -9.13 -6.89
N SER A 75 -38.99 -9.85 -5.88
CA SER A 75 -39.31 -11.28 -5.91
C SER A 75 -40.81 -11.58 -6.03
N GLU A 76 -41.61 -10.60 -6.46
CA GLU A 76 -43.00 -10.78 -6.91
C GLU A 76 -43.13 -10.65 -8.43
#